data_AF-A0A507E5V1-F1
#
_entry.id   AF-A0A507E5V1-F1
#
_cell.length_a   1.000
_cell.length_b   1.000
_cell.length_c   1.000
_cell.angle_alpha   90.00
_cell.angle_beta   90.00
_cell.angle_gamma   90.00
#
_symmetry.space_group_name_H-M   'P 1'
#
loop_
_entity.id
_entity.type
_entity.pdbx_description
1 polymer ?
#
loop_
_entity_poly.entity_id
_entity_poly.type
_entity_poly.pdbx_seq_one_letter_code
_entity_poly.pdbx_strand_id
1 'polypeptide(L)'
;MASKGAHKRLTKEYITIAKNPPDYIVAKPLESNILEWHYVIRGPPDSVYEGGEYHGKVQFPADYPFKPPSIRMMTPNGRFQTDYKLCLSMSDYHPQTWNPAWSVSTILTGLLSFMLEDAPTTGSIKTSDDEKRIHARKSHQINLANARFKEVFPELCTPDLAPLANAPTKSLKSALKQPSAPIPSSNQLVHRRNGPPNPAQQQQQPQPQPPATNNAVHNNNNHHAVPVVPAAAHAANSIWNSIRSNAWRSLLLGVMLYLVVLKIVNRVAEHGRDM
;
A
#
# COMPACT_ATOMS: atom_id res chain seq x y z
N MET A 1 -2.86 -19.22 0.04
CA MET A 1 -3.49 -18.86 -1.25
C MET A 1 -4.73 -18.00 -1.00
N ALA A 2 -5.08 -17.11 -1.91
CA ALA A 2 -6.29 -16.27 -1.81
C ALA A 2 -7.56 -17.11 -1.91
N SER A 3 -8.61 -16.74 -1.17
CA SER A 3 -9.95 -17.25 -1.46
C SER A 3 -10.42 -16.77 -2.85
N LYS A 4 -11.37 -17.48 -3.46
CA LYS A 4 -11.98 -17.06 -4.74
C LYS A 4 -12.60 -15.65 -4.64
N GLY A 5 -13.21 -15.34 -3.49
CA GLY A 5 -13.78 -14.03 -3.19
C GLY A 5 -12.73 -12.93 -3.14
N ALA A 6 -11.64 -13.15 -2.39
CA ALA A 6 -10.52 -12.21 -2.30
C ALA A 6 -9.89 -11.95 -3.67
N HIS A 7 -9.63 -13.01 -4.44
CA HIS A 7 -9.07 -12.89 -5.78
C HIS A 7 -9.98 -12.04 -6.70
N LYS A 8 -11.29 -12.34 -6.74
CA LYS A 8 -12.27 -11.58 -7.53
C LYS A 8 -12.35 -10.12 -7.09
N ARG A 9 -12.34 -9.86 -5.78
CA ARG A 9 -12.39 -8.50 -5.22
C ARG A 9 -11.15 -7.70 -5.64
N LEU A 10 -9.95 -8.22 -5.34
CA LEU A 10 -8.68 -7.54 -5.63
C LEU A 10 -8.45 -7.33 -7.13
N THR A 11 -8.88 -8.28 -7.97
CA THR A 11 -8.83 -8.10 -9.43
C THR A 11 -9.65 -6.90 -9.89
N LYS A 12 -10.87 -6.74 -9.37
CA LYS A 12 -11.72 -5.58 -9.66
C LYS A 12 -11.11 -4.28 -9.13
N GLU A 13 -10.53 -4.31 -7.94
CA GLU A 13 -9.85 -3.14 -7.36
C GLU A 13 -8.68 -2.69 -8.22
N TYR A 14 -7.91 -3.64 -8.78
CA TYR A 14 -6.78 -3.31 -9.63
C TYR A 14 -7.23 -2.64 -10.94
N ILE A 15 -8.31 -3.14 -11.55
CA ILE A 15 -8.91 -2.50 -12.72
C ILE A 15 -9.38 -1.08 -12.38
N THR A 16 -10.03 -0.88 -11.22
CA THR A 16 -10.51 0.43 -10.78
C THR A 16 -9.36 1.40 -10.54
N ILE A 17 -8.29 1.00 -9.85
CA ILE A 17 -7.16 1.88 -9.53
C ILE A 17 -6.34 2.22 -10.78
N ALA A 18 -6.22 1.28 -11.73
CA ALA A 18 -5.56 1.53 -13.01
C ALA A 18 -6.34 2.53 -13.88
N LYS A 19 -7.68 2.48 -13.82
CA LYS A 19 -8.55 3.42 -14.55
C LYS A 19 -8.62 4.80 -13.89
N ASN A 20 -8.72 4.85 -12.57
CA ASN A 20 -8.86 6.08 -11.79
C ASN A 20 -7.87 6.05 -10.61
N PRO A 21 -6.59 6.34 -10.87
CA PRO A 21 -5.57 6.32 -9.83
C PRO A 21 -5.82 7.44 -8.80
N PRO A 22 -5.70 7.17 -7.49
CA PRO A 22 -5.84 8.20 -6.46
C PRO A 22 -4.71 9.21 -6.56
N ASP A 23 -4.94 10.45 -6.19
CA ASP A 23 -3.93 11.50 -6.29
C ASP A 23 -2.62 11.13 -5.61
N TYR A 24 -1.50 11.39 -6.27
CA TYR A 24 -0.13 11.12 -5.79
C TYR A 24 0.21 9.64 -5.54
N ILE A 25 -0.65 8.69 -5.92
CA ILE A 25 -0.51 7.27 -5.57
C ILE A 25 -0.49 6.41 -6.84
N VAL A 26 0.43 5.45 -6.88
CA VAL A 26 0.43 4.33 -7.84
C VAL A 26 0.44 3.05 -7.03
N ALA A 27 -0.36 2.05 -7.42
CA ALA A 27 -0.31 0.73 -6.77
C ALA A 27 -0.64 -0.41 -7.73
N LYS A 28 -0.03 -1.56 -7.49
CA LYS A 28 -0.14 -2.76 -8.31
C LYS A 28 -0.05 -4.04 -7.44
N PRO A 29 -0.82 -5.09 -7.74
CA PRO A 29 -0.55 -6.42 -7.19
C PRO A 29 0.79 -6.94 -7.70
N LEU A 30 1.46 -7.77 -6.89
CA LEU A 30 2.55 -8.60 -7.37
C LEU A 30 1.98 -9.68 -8.31
N GLU A 31 2.59 -9.87 -9.49
CA GLU A 31 2.09 -10.81 -10.50
C GLU A 31 1.98 -12.25 -9.96
N SER A 32 2.91 -12.65 -9.11
CA SER A 32 2.95 -13.98 -8.49
C SER A 32 2.01 -14.13 -7.28
N ASN A 33 1.53 -13.03 -6.71
CA ASN A 33 0.71 -13.06 -5.50
C ASN A 33 -0.24 -11.85 -5.42
N ILE A 34 -1.49 -12.04 -5.82
CA ILE A 34 -2.52 -10.99 -5.76
C ILE A 34 -2.79 -10.46 -4.33
N LEU A 35 -2.42 -11.20 -3.27
CA LEU A 35 -2.59 -10.76 -1.89
C LEU A 35 -1.48 -9.81 -1.43
N GLU A 36 -0.41 -9.67 -2.21
CA GLU A 36 0.67 -8.72 -1.94
C GLU A 36 0.59 -7.63 -2.99
N TRP A 37 0.30 -6.41 -2.55
CA TRP A 37 0.33 -5.24 -3.42
C TRP A 37 1.49 -4.36 -3.01
N HIS A 38 2.12 -3.77 -3.99
CA HIS A 38 3.03 -2.66 -3.75
C HIS A 38 2.38 -1.35 -4.13
N TYR A 39 2.81 -0.29 -3.47
CA TYR A 39 2.38 1.06 -3.76
C TYR A 39 3.56 2.02 -3.73
N VAL A 40 3.37 3.15 -4.39
CA VAL A 40 4.25 4.32 -4.37
C VAL A 40 3.41 5.53 -4.02
N ILE A 41 3.82 6.26 -2.98
CA ILE A 41 3.28 7.57 -2.63
C ILE A 41 4.28 8.62 -3.09
N ARG A 42 3.82 9.65 -3.80
CA ARG A 42 4.61 10.87 -4.02
C ARG A 42 4.31 11.87 -2.94
N GLY A 43 5.35 12.51 -2.42
CA GLY A 43 5.16 13.60 -1.47
C GLY A 43 4.42 14.76 -2.13
N PRO A 44 3.24 15.16 -1.62
CA PRO A 44 2.50 16.28 -2.18
C PRO A 44 3.27 17.60 -2.04
N PRO A 45 2.99 18.60 -2.91
CA PRO A 45 3.50 19.95 -2.75
C PRO A 45 3.17 20.54 -1.38
N ASP A 46 4.02 21.45 -0.89
CA ASP A 46 3.89 22.13 0.40
C ASP A 46 3.92 21.17 1.61
N SER A 47 4.56 20.01 1.44
CA SER A 47 4.82 19.05 2.51
C SER A 47 6.31 18.82 2.70
N VAL A 48 6.69 18.34 3.88
CA VAL A 48 8.08 17.94 4.19
C VAL A 48 8.55 16.73 3.35
N TYR A 49 7.62 16.13 2.61
CA TYR A 49 7.85 14.97 1.75
C TYR A 49 7.94 15.34 0.27
N GLU A 50 7.69 16.60 -0.10
CA GLU A 50 7.74 17.07 -1.49
C GLU A 50 9.03 16.65 -2.20
N GLY A 51 8.90 16.20 -3.45
CA GLY A 51 10.01 15.63 -4.22
C GLY A 51 10.40 14.21 -3.78
N GLY A 52 9.67 13.60 -2.86
CA GLY A 52 9.87 12.22 -2.41
C GLY A 52 9.03 11.17 -3.16
N GLU A 53 9.53 9.94 -3.19
CA GLU A 53 8.89 8.75 -3.76
C GLU A 53 8.99 7.58 -2.76
N TYR A 54 7.87 7.20 -2.17
CA TYR A 54 7.84 6.27 -1.04
C TYR A 54 7.17 4.96 -1.43
N HIS A 55 8.00 3.95 -1.67
CA HIS A 55 7.59 2.57 -1.92
C HIS A 55 7.15 1.90 -0.62
N GLY A 56 6.08 1.13 -0.69
CA GLY A 56 5.64 0.26 0.38
C GLY A 56 4.86 -0.95 -0.13
N LYS A 57 4.28 -1.72 0.79
CA LYS A 57 3.43 -2.87 0.48
C LYS A 57 2.21 -2.97 1.39
N VAL A 58 1.14 -3.50 0.81
CA VAL A 58 -0.09 -3.92 1.49
C VAL A 58 -0.20 -5.43 1.38
N GLN A 59 -0.29 -6.11 2.52
CA GLN A 59 -0.48 -7.56 2.58
C GLN A 59 -1.93 -7.85 2.99
N PHE A 60 -2.70 -8.35 2.04
CA PHE A 60 -4.08 -8.77 2.24
C PHE A 60 -4.17 -10.18 2.84
N PRO A 61 -5.12 -10.42 3.75
CA PRO A 61 -5.42 -11.76 4.23
C PRO A 61 -6.18 -12.57 3.17
N ALA A 62 -6.16 -13.90 3.28
CA ALA A 62 -6.79 -14.79 2.29
C ALA A 62 -8.32 -14.61 2.17
N ASP A 63 -8.96 -14.08 3.21
CA ASP A 63 -10.39 -13.79 3.33
C ASP A 63 -10.72 -12.30 3.14
N TYR A 64 -9.82 -11.49 2.57
CA TYR A 64 -10.14 -10.14 2.12
C TYR A 64 -11.41 -10.14 1.22
N PRO A 65 -12.36 -9.20 1.38
CA PRO A 65 -12.31 -7.98 2.19
C PRO A 65 -12.90 -8.11 3.60
N PHE A 66 -13.15 -9.32 4.11
CA PHE A 66 -13.77 -9.48 5.44
C PHE A 66 -12.81 -9.20 6.60
N LYS A 67 -11.50 -9.25 6.34
CA LYS A 67 -10.46 -8.82 7.26
C LYS A 67 -9.59 -7.71 6.64
N PRO A 68 -9.11 -6.77 7.47
CA PRO A 68 -8.21 -5.71 7.03
C PRO A 68 -6.84 -6.24 6.59
N PRO A 69 -6.11 -5.52 5.72
CA PRO A 69 -4.72 -5.83 5.39
C PRO A 69 -3.74 -5.30 6.44
N SER A 70 -2.49 -5.75 6.36
CA SER A 70 -1.35 -5.05 6.99
C SER A 70 -0.65 -4.14 5.99
N ILE A 71 -0.08 -3.03 6.48
CA ILE A 71 0.51 -1.97 5.66
C ILE A 71 1.94 -1.72 6.16
N ARG A 72 2.90 -1.56 5.25
CA ARG A 72 4.31 -1.27 5.57
C ARG A 72 4.92 -0.31 4.55
N MET A 73 5.74 0.62 5.02
CA MET A 73 6.55 1.48 4.16
C MET A 73 7.97 0.91 4.04
N MET A 74 8.52 0.84 2.84
CA MET A 74 9.85 0.27 2.58
C MET A 74 10.91 1.35 2.39
N THR A 75 10.57 2.45 1.70
CA THR A 75 11.50 3.57 1.52
C THR A 75 11.66 4.35 2.82
N PRO A 76 12.89 4.68 3.26
CA PRO A 76 13.13 5.59 4.38
C PRO A 76 12.44 6.93 4.16
N ASN A 77 11.73 7.41 5.17
CA ASN A 77 10.79 8.53 5.03
C ASN A 77 10.74 9.48 6.25
N GLY A 78 11.36 9.12 7.38
CA GLY A 78 11.37 9.92 8.62
C GLY A 78 10.06 9.91 9.42
N ARG A 79 9.00 9.25 8.93
CA ARG A 79 7.68 9.16 9.60
C ARG A 79 7.36 7.78 10.12
N PHE A 80 7.67 6.76 9.34
CA PHE A 80 7.40 5.36 9.61
C PHE A 80 8.69 4.55 9.58
N GLN A 81 8.85 3.66 10.55
CA GLN A 81 9.89 2.65 10.54
C GLN A 81 9.74 1.76 9.30
N THR A 82 10.84 1.55 8.59
CA THR A 82 10.85 0.78 7.35
C THR A 82 10.57 -0.70 7.58
N ASP A 83 9.79 -1.30 6.69
CA ASP A 83 9.28 -2.68 6.71
C ASP A 83 8.64 -3.11 8.05
N TYR A 84 8.11 -2.15 8.80
CA TYR A 84 7.37 -2.40 10.04
C TYR A 84 5.87 -2.24 9.82
N LYS A 85 5.05 -3.04 10.51
CA LYS A 85 3.59 -2.96 10.39
C LYS A 85 3.07 -1.65 10.98
N LEU A 86 2.29 -0.91 10.20
CA LEU A 86 1.69 0.34 10.65
C LEU A 86 0.30 0.10 11.26
N CYS A 87 0.08 0.64 12.45
CA CYS A 87 -1.23 0.62 13.08
C CYS A 87 -2.06 1.83 12.61
N LEU A 88 -3.07 1.56 11.82
CA LEU A 88 -4.04 2.53 11.32
C LEU A 88 -5.45 1.96 11.49
N SER A 89 -6.48 2.82 11.57
CA SER A 89 -7.89 2.38 11.69
C SER A 89 -8.35 1.40 10.59
N MET A 90 -7.67 1.41 9.44
CA MET A 90 -7.88 0.54 8.28
C MET A 90 -6.86 -0.63 8.18
N SER A 91 -6.10 -0.90 9.24
CA SER A 91 -5.09 -1.97 9.29
C SER A 91 -5.54 -3.15 10.16
N ASP A 92 -4.79 -4.26 10.08
CA ASP A 92 -5.02 -5.47 10.86
C ASP A 92 -4.85 -5.38 12.38
N TYR A 93 -4.44 -4.22 12.88
CA TYR A 93 -4.51 -3.90 14.32
C TYR A 93 -5.95 -3.65 14.81
N HIS A 94 -6.87 -3.24 13.92
CA HIS A 94 -8.22 -2.85 14.30
C HIS A 94 -9.31 -3.60 13.51
N PRO A 95 -9.42 -4.94 13.67
CA PRO A 95 -10.41 -5.74 12.94
C PRO A 95 -11.87 -5.36 13.26
N GLN A 96 -12.14 -4.77 14.43
CA GLN A 96 -13.49 -4.38 14.86
C GLN A 96 -13.99 -3.09 14.17
N THR A 97 -13.08 -2.21 13.76
CA THR A 97 -13.41 -0.95 13.07
C THR A 97 -13.23 -1.03 11.56
N TRP A 98 -12.82 -2.20 11.07
CA TRP A 98 -12.63 -2.44 9.65
C TRP A 98 -13.97 -2.43 8.90
N ASN A 99 -14.02 -1.68 7.80
CA ASN A 99 -15.14 -1.70 6.88
C ASN A 99 -14.77 -2.45 5.58
N PRO A 100 -15.38 -3.61 5.29
CA PRO A 100 -15.14 -4.37 4.06
C PRO A 100 -15.41 -3.61 2.76
N ALA A 101 -16.13 -2.48 2.82
CA ALA A 101 -16.37 -1.61 1.67
C ALA A 101 -15.17 -0.72 1.32
N TRP A 102 -14.20 -0.53 2.23
CA TRP A 102 -12.99 0.24 1.93
C TRP A 102 -12.18 -0.44 0.83
N SER A 103 -11.90 0.34 -0.20
CA SER A 103 -11.07 -0.06 -1.34
C SER A 103 -9.58 0.13 -1.04
N VAL A 104 -8.70 -0.49 -1.82
CA VAL A 104 -7.26 -0.23 -1.84
C VAL A 104 -6.99 1.27 -2.04
N SER A 105 -7.72 1.93 -2.92
CA SER A 105 -7.64 3.39 -3.10
C SER A 105 -7.92 4.13 -1.80
N THR A 106 -9.01 3.79 -1.10
CA THR A 106 -9.37 4.39 0.20
C THR A 106 -8.29 4.16 1.25
N ILE A 107 -7.74 2.95 1.32
CA ILE A 107 -6.68 2.59 2.27
C ILE A 107 -5.42 3.42 2.02
N LEU A 108 -4.98 3.52 0.76
CA LEU A 108 -3.75 4.24 0.41
C LEU A 108 -3.91 5.75 0.52
N THR A 109 -5.08 6.31 0.18
CA THR A 109 -5.39 7.72 0.45
C THR A 109 -5.39 7.99 1.96
N GLY A 110 -5.97 7.10 2.77
CA GLY A 110 -5.93 7.21 4.23
C GLY A 110 -4.51 7.14 4.80
N LEU A 111 -3.66 6.27 4.25
CA LEU A 111 -2.24 6.21 4.60
C LEU A 111 -1.51 7.51 4.27
N LEU A 112 -1.74 8.08 3.08
CA LEU A 112 -1.15 9.37 2.69
C LEU A 112 -1.59 10.49 3.63
N SER A 113 -2.89 10.61 3.93
CA SER A 113 -3.39 11.59 4.90
C SER A 113 -2.68 11.45 6.25
N PHE A 114 -2.57 10.22 6.77
CA PHE A 114 -1.91 9.95 8.05
C PHE A 114 -0.39 10.21 8.02
N MET A 115 0.25 10.03 6.86
CA MET A 115 1.67 10.38 6.65
C MET A 115 1.92 11.87 6.79
N LEU A 116 0.95 12.71 6.42
CA LEU A 116 1.02 14.17 6.52
C LEU A 116 0.74 14.71 7.93
N GLU A 117 0.34 13.85 8.86
CA GLU A 117 0.10 14.17 10.27
C GLU A 117 1.29 13.74 11.15
N ASP A 118 1.36 14.32 12.36
CA ASP A 118 2.39 14.00 13.37
C ASP A 118 1.88 13.06 14.49
N ALA A 119 0.65 12.52 14.35
CA ALA A 119 0.04 11.66 15.36
C ALA A 119 0.89 10.38 15.59
N PRO A 120 1.21 10.02 16.85
CA PRO A 120 1.96 8.81 17.12
C PRO A 120 1.11 7.57 16.80
N THR A 121 1.76 6.55 16.25
CA THR A 121 1.18 5.21 16.10
C THR A 121 2.26 4.13 16.17
N THR A 122 1.85 2.87 16.34
CA THR A 122 2.74 1.71 16.21
C THR A 122 3.39 1.71 14.83
N GLY A 123 4.72 1.68 14.82
CA GLY A 123 5.53 1.78 13.60
C GLY A 123 5.88 3.21 13.17
N SER A 124 5.41 4.24 13.88
CA SER A 124 5.91 5.60 13.67
C SER A 124 7.27 5.84 14.33
N ILE A 125 8.05 6.73 13.72
CA ILE A 125 9.29 7.27 14.29
C ILE A 125 9.17 8.79 14.35
N LYS A 126 10.02 9.43 15.17
CA LYS A 126 10.11 10.89 15.24
C LYS A 126 11.46 11.33 14.69
N THR A 127 11.42 12.16 13.66
CA THR A 127 12.59 12.84 13.09
C THR A 127 12.25 14.31 12.87
N SER A 128 13.27 15.14 12.69
CA SER A 128 13.10 16.52 12.25
C SER A 128 12.54 16.61 10.83
N ASP A 129 11.99 17.76 10.47
CA ASP A 129 11.52 18.01 9.10
C ASP A 129 12.67 18.03 8.10
N ASP A 130 13.86 18.46 8.52
CA ASP A 130 15.05 18.44 7.66
C ASP A 130 15.51 17.02 7.34
N GLU A 131 15.40 16.10 8.30
CA GLU A 131 15.63 14.66 8.05
C GLU A 131 14.60 14.09 7.07
N LYS A 132 13.31 14.46 7.19
CA LYS A 132 12.26 14.05 6.22
C LYS A 132 12.57 14.57 4.82
N ARG A 133 13.01 15.82 4.68
CA ARG A 133 13.43 16.41 3.40
C ARG A 133 14.70 15.76 2.83
N ILE A 134 15.64 15.34 3.68
CA ILE A 134 16.80 14.55 3.25
C ILE A 134 16.35 13.20 2.71
N HIS A 135 15.42 12.52 3.38
CA HIS A 135 14.83 11.27 2.90
C HIS A 135 14.09 11.46 1.58
N ALA A 136 13.29 12.52 1.43
CA ALA A 136 12.59 12.85 0.18
C ALA A 136 13.57 12.93 -1.00
N ARG A 137 14.64 13.72 -0.88
CA ARG A 137 15.66 13.87 -1.95
C ARG A 137 16.37 12.57 -2.33
N LYS A 138 16.56 11.65 -1.38
CA LYS A 138 17.28 10.37 -1.61
C LYS A 138 16.36 9.24 -2.04
N SER A 139 15.06 9.37 -1.81
CA SER A 139 14.06 8.29 -1.91
C SER A 139 14.05 7.61 -3.28
N HIS A 140 14.08 8.38 -4.36
CA HIS A 140 14.07 7.83 -5.72
C HIS A 140 15.28 6.95 -6.00
N GLN A 141 16.49 7.44 -5.68
CA GLN A 141 17.72 6.69 -5.91
C GLN A 141 17.76 5.41 -5.06
N ILE A 142 17.21 5.45 -3.85
CA ILE A 142 17.03 4.27 -3.00
C ILE A 142 16.08 3.26 -3.65
N ASN A 143 14.98 3.73 -4.25
CA ASN A 143 14.01 2.86 -4.93
C ASN A 143 14.61 2.20 -6.18
N LEU A 144 15.41 2.94 -6.96
CA LEU A 144 16.12 2.37 -8.13
C LEU A 144 17.11 1.26 -7.75
N ALA A 145 17.66 1.31 -6.54
CA ALA A 145 18.50 0.23 -6.00
C ALA A 145 17.68 -0.99 -5.53
N ASN A 146 16.37 -0.85 -5.30
CA ASN A 146 15.51 -1.93 -4.80
C ASN A 146 15.02 -2.83 -5.95
N ALA A 147 15.38 -4.12 -5.91
CA ALA A 147 14.99 -5.09 -6.94
C ALA A 147 13.46 -5.26 -7.06
N ARG A 148 12.74 -5.29 -5.93
CA ARG A 148 11.29 -5.45 -5.91
C ARG A 148 10.57 -4.21 -6.43
N PHE A 149 11.10 -3.01 -6.18
CA PHE A 149 10.58 -1.79 -6.79
C PHE A 149 10.71 -1.83 -8.32
N LYS A 150 11.90 -2.20 -8.83
CA LYS A 150 12.13 -2.34 -10.28
C LYS A 150 11.26 -3.40 -10.94
N GLU A 151 11.01 -4.50 -10.23
CA GLU A 151 10.12 -5.57 -10.69
C GLU A 151 8.68 -5.08 -10.86
N VAL A 152 8.15 -4.34 -9.88
CA VAL A 152 6.72 -3.96 -9.86
C VAL A 152 6.42 -2.65 -10.59
N PHE A 153 7.36 -1.71 -10.59
CA PHE A 153 7.23 -0.37 -11.19
C PHE A 153 8.35 -0.06 -12.19
N PRO A 154 8.55 -0.89 -13.24
CA PRO A 154 9.58 -0.63 -14.24
C PRO A 154 9.38 0.72 -14.94
N GLU A 155 8.14 1.20 -15.08
CA GLU A 155 7.83 2.50 -15.66
C GLU A 155 8.29 3.71 -14.81
N LEU A 156 8.53 3.51 -13.51
CA LEU A 156 9.02 4.56 -12.61
C LEU A 156 10.54 4.57 -12.50
N CYS A 157 11.23 3.65 -13.19
CA CYS A 157 12.68 3.52 -13.15
C CYS A 157 13.38 4.46 -14.16
N THR A 158 13.10 5.75 -14.05
CA THR A 158 13.71 6.80 -14.88
C THR A 158 14.96 7.39 -14.20
N PRO A 159 15.84 8.09 -14.93
CA PRO A 159 17.02 8.75 -14.32
C PRO A 159 16.63 9.82 -13.29
N ASP A 160 15.58 10.58 -13.61
CA ASP A 160 15.04 11.65 -12.78
C ASP A 160 13.62 11.34 -12.34
N LEU A 161 13.22 12.00 -11.26
CA LEU A 161 11.89 11.87 -10.69
C LEU A 161 10.82 12.53 -11.57
N ALA A 162 10.18 11.76 -12.44
CA ALA A 162 9.11 12.26 -13.28
C ALA A 162 7.85 12.61 -12.45
N PRO A 163 7.10 13.67 -12.81
CA PRO A 163 5.79 13.94 -12.24
C PRO A 163 4.82 12.78 -12.49
N LEU A 164 3.96 12.48 -11.52
CA LEU A 164 2.85 11.56 -11.73
C LEU A 164 1.71 12.26 -12.47
N ALA A 165 1.11 11.59 -13.45
CA ALA A 165 -0.02 12.12 -14.23
C ALA A 165 -1.25 12.43 -13.37
N ASN A 166 -1.39 11.74 -12.24
CA ASN A 166 -2.43 11.90 -11.23
C ASN A 166 -1.99 12.76 -10.04
N ALA A 167 -0.97 13.62 -10.17
CA ALA A 167 -0.64 14.62 -9.16
C ALA A 167 -1.36 15.94 -9.49
N PRO A 168 -2.37 16.36 -8.73
CA PRO A 168 -2.96 17.68 -8.89
C PRO A 168 -1.91 18.78 -8.70
N THR A 169 -2.06 19.89 -9.40
CA THR A 169 -1.24 21.10 -9.19
C THR A 169 -1.58 21.87 -7.91
N LYS A 170 -2.63 21.48 -7.18
CA LYS A 170 -3.09 22.13 -5.94
C LYS A 170 -2.72 21.31 -4.71
N SER A 171 -2.36 22.02 -3.63
CA SER A 171 -1.95 21.42 -2.35
C SER A 171 -3.00 20.47 -1.76
N LEU A 172 -2.61 19.22 -1.49
CA LEU A 172 -3.48 18.19 -0.91
C LEU A 172 -3.98 18.59 0.50
N LYS A 173 -3.19 19.33 1.27
CA LYS A 173 -3.58 19.83 2.60
C LYS A 173 -4.81 20.75 2.55
N SER A 174 -4.97 21.51 1.47
CA SER A 174 -6.14 22.36 1.25
C SER A 174 -7.37 21.52 0.89
N ALA A 175 -7.19 20.47 0.09
CA ALA A 175 -8.27 19.56 -0.32
C ALA A 175 -8.76 18.66 0.82
N LEU A 176 -7.86 18.15 1.68
CA LEU A 176 -8.18 17.30 2.82
C LEU A 176 -8.84 18.05 4.00
N LYS A 177 -8.77 19.40 4.03
CA LYS A 177 -9.51 20.24 5.00
C LYS A 177 -10.99 20.42 4.66
N GLN A 178 -11.43 20.00 3.47
CA GLN A 178 -12.87 19.95 3.14
C GLN A 178 -13.52 18.83 3.98
N PRO A 179 -14.66 19.06 4.63
CA PRO A 179 -15.30 18.04 5.45
C PRO A 179 -15.79 16.91 4.55
N SER A 180 -14.99 15.84 4.42
CA SER A 180 -15.53 14.52 4.16
C SER A 180 -16.49 14.19 5.31
N ALA A 181 -17.72 13.78 4.97
CA ALA A 181 -18.76 13.44 5.94
C ALA A 181 -18.17 12.67 7.13
N PRO A 182 -18.56 13.03 8.38
CA PRO A 182 -17.92 12.48 9.57
C PRO A 182 -18.04 10.97 9.57
N ILE A 183 -16.88 10.28 9.60
CA ILE A 183 -16.82 8.91 10.09
C ILE A 183 -17.31 8.98 11.54
N PRO A 184 -18.40 8.29 11.92
CA PRO A 184 -18.95 8.45 13.25
C PRO A 184 -17.95 7.95 14.29
N SER A 185 -17.46 8.86 15.12
CA SER A 185 -16.79 8.53 16.38
C SER A 185 -17.79 7.79 17.26
N SER A 186 -17.49 6.53 17.59
CA SER A 186 -18.39 5.57 18.26
C SER A 186 -18.69 5.89 19.74
N ASN A 187 -18.63 7.14 20.18
CA ASN A 187 -18.81 7.52 21.59
C ASN A 187 -20.15 8.18 21.94
N GLN A 188 -21.16 8.12 21.06
CA GLN A 188 -22.50 8.65 21.40
C GLN A 188 -23.63 7.73 20.93
N LEU A 189 -23.81 6.61 21.61
CA LEU A 189 -25.04 5.80 21.51
C LEU A 189 -25.39 5.18 22.87
N VAL A 190 -25.35 5.97 23.94
CA VAL A 190 -26.09 5.67 25.16
C VAL A 190 -26.59 7.00 25.72
N HIS A 191 -27.77 7.46 25.28
CA HIS A 191 -28.72 8.26 26.07
C HIS A 191 -29.87 8.74 25.18
N ARG A 192 -31.01 8.04 25.25
CA ARG A 192 -32.36 8.64 25.36
C ARG A 192 -33.46 7.58 25.24
N ARG A 193 -34.12 7.30 26.37
CA ARG A 193 -35.59 7.36 26.46
C ARG A 193 -36.02 7.57 27.92
N ASN A 194 -36.94 8.53 28.09
CA ASN A 194 -37.57 9.08 29.30
C ASN A 194 -38.49 8.03 29.99
N GLY A 195 -38.91 8.03 31.27
CA GLY A 195 -38.93 8.98 32.40
C GLY A 195 -39.43 8.25 33.70
N PRO A 196 -39.67 8.95 34.85
CA PRO A 196 -39.80 8.40 36.23
C PRO A 196 -41.28 8.29 36.72
N PRO A 197 -41.67 7.96 38.00
CA PRO A 197 -40.88 7.86 39.26
C PRO A 197 -41.23 6.77 40.35
N ASN A 198 -40.31 6.65 41.34
CA ASN A 198 -40.46 6.43 42.81
C ASN A 198 -40.80 5.05 43.45
N PRO A 199 -40.54 4.82 44.77
CA PRO A 199 -39.24 4.77 45.46
C PRO A 199 -39.06 3.55 46.43
N ALA A 200 -37.86 3.48 47.04
CA ALA A 200 -37.50 2.78 48.29
C ALA A 200 -37.28 1.26 48.25
N GLN A 201 -36.04 0.82 48.50
CA GLN A 201 -35.62 0.34 49.82
C GLN A 201 -34.10 0.14 49.87
N GLN A 202 -33.52 0.52 51.01
CA GLN A 202 -32.12 0.41 51.40
C GLN A 202 -31.72 -1.06 51.63
N GLN A 203 -30.48 -1.42 51.31
CA GLN A 203 -29.62 -2.21 52.21
C GLN A 203 -28.14 -2.21 51.75
N GLN A 204 -27.27 -2.30 52.74
CA GLN A 204 -25.85 -1.92 52.78
C GLN A 204 -24.89 -3.00 52.22
N GLN A 205 -23.78 -2.52 51.64
CA GLN A 205 -22.35 -2.93 51.68
C GLN A 205 -21.92 -4.28 52.33
N PRO A 206 -20.67 -4.81 52.10
CA PRO A 206 -19.43 -4.09 51.72
C PRO A 206 -18.46 -4.77 50.71
N GLN A 207 -17.46 -3.98 50.31
CA GLN A 207 -16.20 -4.36 49.61
C GLN A 207 -15.30 -5.31 50.44
N PRO A 208 -14.26 -5.87 49.79
CA PRO A 208 -12.92 -5.78 50.38
C PRO A 208 -11.84 -5.27 49.42
N GLN A 209 -10.91 -4.50 49.99
CA GLN A 209 -9.61 -4.07 49.44
C GLN A 209 -8.49 -5.11 49.73
N PRO A 210 -7.29 -4.97 49.13
CA PRO A 210 -6.39 -6.08 48.79
C PRO A 210 -5.26 -6.30 49.80
N PRO A 211 -4.43 -7.35 49.65
CA PRO A 211 -3.08 -7.36 50.18
C PRO A 211 -2.01 -7.28 49.08
N ALA A 212 -0.85 -6.80 49.51
CA ALA A 212 0.29 -6.37 48.73
C ALA A 212 1.33 -7.47 48.46
N THR A 213 2.32 -7.07 47.64
CA THR A 213 3.71 -7.57 47.51
C THR A 213 3.96 -8.94 46.86
N ASN A 214 4.73 -8.97 45.77
CA ASN A 214 6.17 -9.26 45.81
C ASN A 214 6.85 -9.20 44.44
N ASN A 215 8.10 -8.71 44.46
CA ASN A 215 9.05 -8.72 43.36
C ASN A 215 9.42 -10.15 42.94
N ALA A 216 9.54 -10.40 41.63
CA ALA A 216 10.46 -11.39 41.09
C ALA A 216 10.79 -11.07 39.62
N VAL A 217 12.06 -10.73 39.41
CA VAL A 217 12.71 -10.65 38.09
C VAL A 217 12.84 -12.07 37.53
N HIS A 218 12.39 -12.29 36.30
CA HIS A 218 12.80 -13.45 35.50
C HIS A 218 13.17 -13.00 34.09
N ASN A 219 14.46 -13.08 33.82
CA ASN A 219 15.10 -12.94 32.53
C ASN A 219 15.06 -14.31 31.84
N ASN A 220 14.69 -14.40 30.55
CA ASN A 220 14.95 -15.60 29.78
C ASN A 220 15.25 -15.30 28.31
N ASN A 221 16.50 -15.58 27.92
CA ASN A 221 17.00 -15.61 26.56
C ASN A 221 16.67 -16.98 25.95
N ASN A 222 16.14 -17.00 24.72
CA ASN A 222 16.21 -18.20 23.88
C ASN A 222 16.55 -17.82 22.43
N HIS A 223 17.75 -18.26 22.01
CA HIS A 223 18.18 -18.30 20.63
C HIS A 223 17.56 -19.52 19.94
N HIS A 224 17.00 -19.35 18.74
CA HIS A 224 16.68 -20.45 17.83
C HIS A 224 17.29 -20.15 16.46
N ALA A 225 18.12 -21.09 15.99
CA ALA A 225 18.83 -21.05 14.73
C ALA A 225 17.89 -21.23 13.52
N VAL A 226 18.20 -20.54 12.41
CA VAL A 226 17.50 -20.63 11.12
C VAL A 226 18.30 -21.56 10.18
N PRO A 227 17.67 -22.49 9.44
CA PRO A 227 18.36 -23.34 8.48
C PRO A 227 18.64 -22.62 7.15
N VAL A 228 19.82 -22.88 6.58
CA VAL A 228 20.29 -22.37 5.28
C VAL A 228 19.86 -23.33 4.17
N VAL A 229 19.24 -22.81 3.10
CA VAL A 229 18.90 -23.57 1.87
C VAL A 229 19.94 -23.24 0.78
N PRO A 230 20.47 -24.23 0.02
CA PRO A 230 21.61 -24.02 -0.87
C PRO A 230 21.28 -23.35 -2.22
N ALA A 231 22.23 -22.55 -2.69
CA ALA A 231 22.16 -21.60 -3.80
C ALA A 231 21.91 -22.16 -5.22
N ALA A 232 21.83 -23.49 -5.39
CA ALA A 232 21.75 -24.10 -6.72
C ALA A 232 20.38 -23.94 -7.41
N ALA A 233 19.29 -23.75 -6.64
CA ALA A 233 17.94 -23.66 -7.19
C ALA A 233 17.62 -22.30 -7.87
N HIS A 234 18.42 -21.25 -7.65
CA HIS A 234 18.16 -19.91 -8.19
C HIS A 234 18.68 -19.72 -9.63
N ALA A 235 19.70 -20.47 -10.07
CA ALA A 235 20.31 -20.27 -11.38
C ALA A 235 19.44 -20.78 -12.54
N ALA A 236 18.74 -21.91 -12.36
CA ALA A 236 17.92 -22.52 -13.42
C ALA A 236 16.65 -21.70 -13.75
N ASN A 237 16.08 -21.02 -12.75
CA ASN A 237 14.87 -20.20 -12.93
C ASN A 237 15.16 -18.83 -13.61
N SER A 238 16.41 -18.35 -13.54
CA SER A 238 16.85 -17.09 -14.16
C SER A 238 16.92 -17.18 -15.70
N ILE A 239 17.48 -18.28 -16.22
CA ILE A 239 17.75 -18.44 -17.65
C ILE A 239 16.44 -18.64 -18.44
N TRP A 240 15.50 -19.43 -17.90
CA TRP A 240 14.20 -19.67 -18.53
C TRP A 240 13.31 -18.41 -18.59
N ASN A 241 13.38 -17.55 -17.58
CA ASN A 241 12.61 -16.31 -17.56
C ASN A 241 13.16 -15.24 -18.52
N SER A 242 14.47 -15.26 -18.80
CA SER A 242 15.10 -14.40 -19.81
C SER A 242 14.72 -14.79 -21.25
N ILE A 243 14.57 -16.09 -21.51
CA ILE A 243 14.16 -16.60 -22.84
C ILE A 243 12.66 -16.32 -23.08
N ARG A 244 11.82 -16.44 -22.05
CA ARG A 244 10.36 -16.26 -22.17
C ARG A 244 9.93 -14.78 -22.28
N SER A 245 10.63 -13.86 -21.62
CA SER A 245 10.31 -12.41 -21.70
C SER A 245 10.64 -11.79 -23.06
N ASN A 246 11.56 -12.40 -23.81
CA ASN A 246 11.95 -11.95 -25.14
C ASN A 246 11.10 -12.56 -26.28
N ALA A 247 10.43 -13.68 -26.05
CA ALA A 247 9.62 -14.36 -27.07
C ALA A 247 8.43 -13.52 -27.56
N TRP A 248 7.73 -12.81 -26.67
CA TRP A 248 6.63 -11.91 -27.06
C TRP A 248 7.13 -10.71 -27.88
N ARG A 249 8.34 -10.19 -27.58
CA ARG A 249 8.95 -9.09 -28.34
C ARG A 249 9.31 -9.50 -29.76
N SER A 250 9.88 -10.69 -29.95
CA SER A 250 10.15 -11.25 -31.28
C SER A 250 8.86 -11.52 -32.07
N LEU A 251 7.81 -11.98 -31.40
CA LEU A 251 6.52 -12.25 -32.04
C LEU A 251 5.81 -10.96 -32.49
N LEU A 252 5.84 -9.91 -31.65
CA LEU A 252 5.32 -8.58 -32.02
C LEU A 252 6.10 -7.95 -33.18
N LEU A 253 7.43 -8.04 -33.17
CA LEU A 253 8.26 -7.53 -34.27
C LEU A 253 7.99 -8.27 -35.57
N GLY A 254 7.81 -9.60 -35.52
CA GLY A 254 7.44 -10.41 -36.68
C GLY A 254 6.07 -10.01 -37.26
N VAL A 255 5.06 -9.83 -36.41
CA VAL A 255 3.72 -9.39 -36.85
C VAL A 255 3.77 -7.99 -37.46
N MET A 256 4.50 -7.05 -36.84
CA MET A 256 4.65 -5.69 -37.37
C MET A 256 5.36 -5.68 -38.74
N LEU A 257 6.43 -6.46 -38.89
CA LEU A 257 7.14 -6.59 -40.18
C LEU A 257 6.22 -7.19 -41.25
N TYR A 258 5.44 -8.22 -40.91
CA TYR A 258 4.48 -8.84 -41.80
C TYR A 258 3.40 -7.86 -42.29
N LEU A 259 2.84 -7.03 -41.39
CA LEU A 259 1.85 -6.01 -41.74
C LEU A 259 2.43 -4.92 -42.64
N VAL A 260 3.69 -4.53 -42.44
CA VAL A 260 4.40 -3.57 -43.31
C VAL A 260 4.58 -4.15 -44.71
N VAL A 261 5.04 -5.40 -44.82
CA VAL A 261 5.19 -6.09 -46.11
C VAL A 261 3.86 -6.21 -46.83
N LEU A 262 2.78 -6.63 -46.14
CA LEU A 262 1.43 -6.67 -46.69
C LEU A 262 0.98 -5.32 -47.24
N LYS A 263 1.25 -4.23 -46.51
CA LYS A 263 0.88 -2.87 -46.93
C LYS A 263 1.65 -2.42 -48.17
N ILE A 264 2.93 -2.81 -48.28
CA ILE A 264 3.76 -2.52 -49.45
C ILE A 264 3.25 -3.32 -50.66
N VAL A 265 3.01 -4.62 -50.50
CA VAL A 265 2.49 -5.48 -51.57
C VAL A 265 1.13 -4.99 -52.07
N ASN A 266 0.22 -4.64 -51.16
CA ASN A 266 -1.09 -4.08 -51.53
C ASN A 266 -0.95 -2.75 -52.29
N ARG A 267 -0.03 -1.86 -51.88
CA ARG A 267 0.22 -0.58 -52.57
C ARG A 267 0.79 -0.78 -53.98
N VAL A 268 1.69 -1.76 -54.16
CA VAL A 268 2.24 -2.11 -55.48
C VAL A 268 1.17 -2.74 -56.38
N ALA A 269 0.31 -3.60 -55.82
CA ALA A 269 -0.81 -4.22 -56.55
C ALA A 269 -1.91 -3.21 -56.95
N GLU A 270 -2.04 -2.09 -56.24
CA GLU A 270 -2.89 -0.97 -56.64
C GLU A 270 -2.26 -0.18 -57.80
N HIS A 271 -0.97 0.16 -57.73
CA HIS A 271 -0.29 0.89 -58.81
C HIS A 271 -0.13 0.09 -60.12
N GLY A 272 -0.08 -1.25 -60.04
CA GLY A 272 0.00 -2.11 -61.21
C GLY A 272 -1.32 -2.34 -61.95
N ARG A 273 -2.46 -1.84 -61.43
CA ARG A 273 -3.78 -1.92 -62.09
C ARG A 273 -4.16 -0.65 -62.88
N ASP A 274 -3.36 0.41 -62.77
CA ASP A 274 -3.57 1.70 -63.45
C ASP A 274 -2.62 1.90 -64.65
N MET A 275 -1.93 0.84 -65.10
CA MET A 275 -1.07 0.75 -66.29
C MET A 275 -1.62 -0.31 -67.24
#